data_AF-A0A8T5HUT9-F1
#
_entry.id   AF-A0A8T5HUT9-F1
#
_cell.length_a   1.000
_cell.length_b   1.000
_cell.length_c   1.000
_cell.angle_alpha   90.00
_cell.angle_beta   90.00
_cell.angle_gamma   90.00
#
_symmetry.space_group_name_H-M   'P 1'
#
loop_
_entity.id
_entity.type
_entity.pdbx_description
1 polymer ?
#
loop_
_entity_poly.entity_id
_entity_poly.type
_entity_poly.pdbx_seq_one_letter_code
_entity_poly.pdbx_strand_id
1 'polypeptide(L)'
;MNKKGMIQIVAVVLALVILAYVLVSFAQRECNSNRDCPGNAYCGTDYECHEYPDQIVVKETNYISSAAILGLFIVVAAYIFKTGQVPFYEKVKKKIKKVRED
;
A
#
# COMPACT_ATOMS: atom_id res chain seq x y z
N MET A 1 15.20 39.40 12.13
CA MET A 1 14.02 38.58 12.48
C MET A 1 14.47 37.40 13.34
N ASN A 2 13.89 37.23 14.53
CA ASN A 2 14.23 36.10 15.40
C ASN A 2 13.86 34.78 14.71
N LYS A 3 14.85 33.90 14.49
CA LYS A 3 14.65 32.59 13.83
C LYS A 3 13.52 31.77 14.47
N LYS A 4 13.31 31.95 15.78
CA LYS A 4 12.21 31.32 16.55
C LYS A 4 10.81 31.79 16.12
N GLY A 5 10.64 33.08 15.82
CA GLY A 5 9.36 33.63 15.37
C GLY A 5 9.00 33.21 13.95
N MET A 6 10.00 33.06 13.07
CA MET A 6 9.78 32.55 11.72
C MET A 6 9.30 31.10 11.71
N ILE A 7 9.89 30.24 12.56
CA ILE A 7 9.46 28.83 12.69
C ILE A 7 8.02 28.73 13.21
N GLN A 8 7.63 29.57 14.18
CA GLN A 8 6.26 29.59 14.69
C GLN A 8 5.25 30.01 13.62
N ILE A 9 5.56 31.04 12.83
CA ILE A 9 4.68 31.50 11.74
C ILE A 9 4.53 30.39 10.68
N VAL A 10 5.63 29.74 10.28
CA VAL A 10 5.60 28.63 9.32
C VAL A 10 4.75 27.46 9.84
N ALA A 11 4.89 27.10 11.11
CA ALA A 11 4.10 26.02 11.72
C ALA A 11 2.60 26.33 11.75
N VAL A 12 2.23 27.57 12.08
CA VAL A 12 0.81 28.01 12.08
C VAL A 12 0.23 28.00 10.67
N VAL A 13 0.96 28.51 9.68
CA VAL A 13 0.51 28.51 8.29
C VAL A 13 0.33 27.07 7.78
N LEU A 14 1.27 26.18 8.07
CA LEU A 14 1.16 24.76 7.70
C LEU A 14 -0.06 24.09 8.34
N ALA A 15 -0.30 24.35 9.63
CA ALA A 15 -1.47 23.81 10.33
C ALA A 15 -2.79 24.28 9.70
N LEU A 16 -2.88 25.55 9.31
CA LEU A 16 -4.06 26.09 8.61
C LEU A 16 -4.27 25.45 7.24
N VAL A 17 -3.20 25.21 6.48
CA VAL A 17 -3.28 24.54 5.17
C VAL A 17 -3.77 23.10 5.34
N ILE A 18 -3.24 22.36 6.31
CA ILE A 18 -3.68 20.99 6.61
C ILE A 18 -5.16 20.99 7.01
N LEU A 19 -5.57 21.91 7.89
CA LEU A 19 -6.97 22.03 8.31
C LEU A 19 -7.90 22.31 7.12
N ALA A 20 -7.54 23.26 6.26
CA ALA A 20 -8.32 23.60 5.07
C ALA A 20 -8.43 22.40 4.12
N TYR A 21 -7.34 21.68 3.88
CA TYR A 21 -7.32 20.48 3.05
C TYR A 21 -8.25 19.40 3.60
N VAL A 22 -8.18 19.13 4.91
CA VAL A 22 -9.05 18.15 5.57
C VAL A 22 -10.52 18.56 5.43
N LEU A 23 -10.87 19.81 5.72
CA LEU A 23 -12.25 20.29 5.63
C LEU A 23 -12.80 20.20 4.20
N VAL A 24 -12.03 20.58 3.19
CA VAL A 24 -12.42 20.43 1.77
C VAL A 24 -12.60 18.96 1.42
N SER A 25 -11.68 18.10 1.85
CA SER A 25 -11.75 16.65 1.57
C SER A 25 -12.97 15.99 2.23
N PHE A 26 -13.41 16.48 3.39
CA PHE A 26 -14.65 16.04 4.02
C PHE A 26 -15.90 16.59 3.33
N ALA A 27 -15.86 17.84 2.87
CA ALA A 27 -16.98 18.48 2.17
C ALA A 27 -17.21 17.92 0.76
N GLN A 28 -16.16 17.41 0.12
CA GLN A 28 -16.22 16.78 -1.21
C GLN A 28 -16.63 15.30 -1.19
N ARG A 29 -16.87 14.72 0.00
CA ARG A 29 -17.35 13.33 0.08
C ARG A 29 -18.79 13.25 -0.40
N GLU A 30 -19.05 12.32 -1.30
CA GLU A 30 -20.41 12.03 -1.77
C GLU A 30 -21.12 11.04 -0.83
N CYS A 31 -20.38 10.13 -0.21
CA CYS A 31 -20.91 9.11 0.68
C CYS A 31 -19.98 8.79 1.87
N ASN A 32 -20.55 8.32 2.99
CA ASN A 32 -19.80 7.67 4.08
C ASN A 32 -20.21 6.20 4.26
N SER A 33 -21.38 5.83 3.75
CA SER A 33 -21.92 4.47 3.78
C SER A 33 -22.62 4.14 2.47
N ASN A 34 -22.75 2.85 2.15
CA ASN A 34 -23.51 2.38 1.00
C ASN A 34 -24.98 2.85 1.01
N ARG A 35 -25.51 3.24 2.17
CA ARG A 35 -26.86 3.80 2.32
C ARG A 35 -27.02 5.22 1.78
N ASP A 36 -25.92 5.94 1.63
CA ASP A 36 -25.92 7.32 1.12
C ASP A 36 -25.95 7.35 -0.42
N CYS A 37 -25.65 6.22 -1.07
CA CYS A 37 -25.64 6.06 -2.52
C CYS A 37 -27.00 5.59 -3.07
N PRO A 38 -27.29 5.84 -4.37
CA PRO A 38 -28.47 5.29 -5.04
C PRO A 38 -28.47 3.76 -5.05
N GLY A 39 -29.64 3.14 -5.21
CA GLY A 39 -29.84 1.70 -5.02
C GLY A 39 -29.02 0.78 -5.95
N ASN A 40 -28.48 1.31 -7.05
CA ASN A 40 -27.60 0.62 -7.99
C ASN A 40 -26.12 0.97 -7.79
N ALA A 41 -25.74 1.60 -6.68
CA ALA A 41 -24.36 1.99 -6.39
C ALA A 41 -23.90 1.59 -4.97
N TYR A 42 -22.58 1.58 -4.77
CA TYR A 42 -21.91 1.37 -3.49
C TYR A 42 -20.95 2.52 -3.19
N CYS A 43 -20.65 2.73 -1.91
CA CYS A 43 -19.69 3.76 -1.51
C CYS A 43 -18.26 3.20 -1.61
N GLY A 44 -17.43 3.82 -2.44
CA GLY A 44 -16.03 3.45 -2.59
C GLY A 44 -15.16 3.94 -1.44
N THR A 45 -13.92 3.46 -1.37
CA THR A 45 -12.92 3.91 -0.39
C THR A 45 -12.43 5.34 -0.63
N ASP A 46 -12.73 5.86 -1.81
CA ASP A 46 -12.56 7.24 -2.26
C ASP A 46 -13.70 8.17 -1.83
N TYR A 47 -14.73 7.66 -1.14
CA TYR A 47 -15.93 8.40 -0.72
C TYR A 47 -16.81 8.89 -1.87
N GLU A 48 -16.70 8.25 -3.04
CA GLU A 48 -17.54 8.45 -4.22
C GLU A 48 -18.53 7.27 -4.38
N CYS A 49 -19.68 7.52 -4.99
CA CYS A 49 -20.65 6.46 -5.28
C CYS A 49 -20.33 5.79 -6.62
N HIS A 50 -20.00 4.50 -6.59
CA HIS A 50 -19.69 3.69 -7.76
C HIS A 50 -20.87 2.78 -8.12
N GLU A 51 -21.24 2.70 -9.39
CA GLU A 51 -22.28 1.76 -9.83
C GLU A 51 -21.84 0.31 -9.67
N TYR A 52 -22.77 -0.56 -9.28
CA TYR A 52 -22.51 -1.99 -9.32
C TYR A 52 -22.26 -2.41 -10.77
N PRO A 53 -21.22 -3.21 -11.05
CA PRO A 53 -20.96 -3.66 -12.41
C PRO A 53 -22.12 -4.54 -12.92
N ASP A 54 -22.69 -4.18 -14.07
CA ASP A 54 -23.80 -4.90 -14.72
C ASP A 54 -23.46 -6.36 -15.07
N GLN A 55 -22.17 -6.65 -15.19
CA GLN A 55 -21.67 -7.99 -15.43
C GLN A 55 -20.71 -8.34 -14.30
N ILE A 56 -20.94 -9.47 -13.64
CA ILE A 56 -19.93 -10.09 -12.79
C ILE A 56 -18.80 -10.50 -13.74
N VAL A 57 -17.86 -9.58 -13.97
CA VAL A 57 -16.57 -9.93 -14.57
C VAL A 57 -15.90 -10.74 -13.48
N VAL A 58 -16.15 -12.05 -13.48
CA VAL A 58 -15.32 -13.00 -12.75
C VAL A 58 -13.97 -12.91 -13.42
N LYS A 59 -13.18 -11.92 -12.99
CA LYS A 59 -11.79 -11.82 -13.37
C LYS A 59 -11.16 -13.03 -12.72
N GLU A 60 -11.02 -14.10 -13.50
CA GLU A 60 -10.36 -15.32 -13.05
C GLU A 60 -8.96 -14.91 -12.62
N THR A 61 -8.82 -14.69 -11.33
CA THR A 61 -7.59 -14.18 -10.77
C THR A 61 -6.69 -15.40 -10.71
N ASN A 62 -5.79 -15.52 -11.69
CA ASN A 62 -4.90 -16.67 -11.78
C ASN A 62 -3.84 -16.57 -10.68
N TYR A 63 -4.06 -17.29 -9.57
CA TYR A 63 -3.15 -17.35 -8.44
C TYR A 63 -2.05 -18.42 -8.60
N ILE A 64 -1.93 -19.07 -9.77
CA ILE A 64 -0.92 -20.12 -9.99
C ILE A 64 0.49 -19.55 -9.78
N SER A 65 0.75 -18.31 -10.21
CA SER A 65 2.03 -17.63 -10.01
C SER A 65 2.33 -17.41 -8.52
N SER A 66 1.37 -16.90 -7.76
CA SER A 66 1.50 -16.70 -6.31
C SER A 66 1.68 -18.02 -5.56
N ALA A 67 0.90 -19.05 -5.92
CA ALA A 67 0.99 -20.38 -5.32
C ALA A 67 2.33 -21.05 -5.60
N ALA A 68 2.88 -20.91 -6.82
CA ALA A 68 4.18 -21.44 -7.18
C ALA A 68 5.32 -20.82 -6.36
N ILE A 69 5.28 -19.49 -6.16
CA ILE A 69 6.26 -18.78 -5.34
C ILE A 69 6.18 -19.27 -3.89
N LEU A 70 4.97 -19.35 -3.33
CA LEU A 70 4.76 -19.78 -1.94
C LEU A 70 5.21 -21.24 -1.74
N GLY A 71 4.88 -22.13 -2.67
CA GLY A 71 5.34 -23.52 -2.67
C GLY A 71 6.86 -23.63 -2.72
N LEU A 72 7.53 -22.83 -3.56
CA LEU A 72 8.99 -22.80 -3.64
C LEU A 72 9.63 -22.37 -2.31
N PHE A 73 9.08 -21.36 -1.63
CA PHE A 73 9.56 -20.94 -0.32
C PHE A 73 9.38 -22.02 0.75
N ILE A 74 8.26 -22.75 0.74
CA ILE A 74 8.05 -23.87 1.67
C ILE A 74 9.12 -24.95 1.47
N VAL A 75 9.42 -25.32 0.23
CA VAL A 75 10.45 -26.32 -0.09
C VAL A 75 11.83 -25.84 0.35
N VAL A 76 12.18 -24.59 0.07
CA VAL A 76 13.47 -24.00 0.51
C VAL A 76 13.57 -23.95 2.03
N ALA A 77 12.49 -23.55 2.71
CA ALA A 77 12.45 -23.52 4.18
C ALA A 77 12.64 -24.92 4.77
N ALA A 78 11.93 -25.94 4.26
CA ALA A 78 12.07 -27.32 4.69
C ALA A 78 13.51 -27.84 4.47
N TYR A 79 14.14 -27.48 3.35
CA TYR A 79 15.53 -27.82 3.08
C TYR A 79 16.50 -27.17 4.07
N ILE A 80 16.32 -25.89 4.38
CA ILE A 80 17.13 -25.15 5.36
C ILE A 80 16.97 -25.77 6.76
N PHE A 81 15.75 -26.11 7.18
CA PHE A 81 15.53 -26.77 8.47
C PHE A 81 16.18 -28.15 8.55
N LYS A 82 16.21 -28.90 7.44
CA LYS A 82 16.83 -30.23 7.38
C LYS A 82 18.37 -30.17 7.40
N THR A 83 18.97 -29.21 6.69
CA THR A 83 20.42 -29.18 6.47
C THR A 83 21.16 -28.15 7.31
N GLY A 84 20.45 -27.21 7.94
CA GLY A 84 21.03 -26.09 8.70
C GLY A 84 21.83 -25.11 7.83
N GLN A 85 21.81 -25.27 6.50
CA GLN A 85 22.59 -24.47 5.57
C GLN A 85 21.66 -23.78 4.57
N VAL A 86 21.92 -22.50 4.33
CA VAL A 86 21.18 -21.74 3.32
C VAL A 86 21.83 -21.98 1.95
N PRO A 87 21.14 -22.61 0.99
CA PRO A 87 21.74 -23.12 -0.25
C PRO A 87 22.37 -22.05 -1.15
N PHE A 88 22.07 -20.77 -0.93
CA PHE A 88 22.54 -19.65 -1.75
C PHE A 88 23.35 -18.60 -1.00
N TYR A 89 23.66 -18.82 0.29
CA TYR A 89 24.28 -17.79 1.14
C TYR A 89 25.61 -17.28 0.60
N GLU A 90 26.54 -18.17 0.22
CA GLU A 90 27.86 -17.77 -0.27
C GLU A 90 27.81 -17.05 -1.62
N LYS A 91 26.87 -17.43 -2.50
CA LYS A 91 26.68 -16.79 -3.81
C LYS A 91 26.12 -15.38 -3.66
N VAL A 92 25.14 -15.21 -2.77
CA VAL A 92 24.54 -13.90 -2.45
C VAL A 92 25.55 -13.01 -1.75
N LYS A 93 26.30 -13.54 -0.77
CA LYS A 93 27.36 -12.81 -0.05
C LYS A 93 28.45 -12.27 -1.01
N LYS A 94 28.91 -13.09 -1.96
CA LYS A 94 29.86 -12.65 -2.99
C LYS A 94 29.29 -11.56 -3.89
N LYS A 95 28.01 -11.67 -4.29
CA LYS A 95 27.35 -10.67 -5.13
C LYS A 95 27.15 -9.32 -4.41
N ILE A 96 26.73 -9.36 -3.14
CA ILE A 96 26.59 -8.17 -2.29
C ILE A 96 27.95 -7.50 -2.06
N LYS A 97 29.01 -8.29 -1.82
CA LYS A 97 30.36 -7.74 -1.64
C LYS A 97 30.83 -7.00 -2.90
N LYS A 98 30.60 -7.56 -4.08
CA LYS A 98 30.95 -6.92 -5.36
C LYS A 98 30.22 -5.59 -5.57
N VAL A 99 28.90 -5.54 -5.34
CA VAL A 99 28.10 -4.31 -5.47
C VAL A 99 28.49 -3.21 -4.47
N ARG A 100 29.15 -3.57 -3.35
CA ARG A 100 29.62 -2.61 -2.35
C ARG A 100 31.01 -2.04 -2.67
N GLU A 101 31.77 -2.72 -3.53
CA GLU A 101 33.11 -2.30 -3.96
C GLU A 101 33.08 -1.47 -5.26
N ASP A 102 31.93 -1.43 -5.95
CA ASP A 102 31.60 -0.56 -7.09
C ASP A 102 30.90 0.73 -6.61
#